data_AF-A0AAU6WTQ5-F1
#
_entry.id   AF-A0AAU6WTQ5-F1
#
_cell.length_a   1.000
_cell.length_b   1.000
_cell.length_c   1.000
_cell.angle_alpha   90.00
_cell.angle_beta   90.00
_cell.angle_gamma   90.00
#
_symmetry.space_group_name_H-M   'P 1'
#
loop_
_entity.id
_entity.type
_entity.pdbx_description
1 polymer ?
#
loop_
_entity_poly.entity_id
_entity_poly.type
_entity_poly.pdbx_seq_one_letter_code
_entity_poly.pdbx_strand_id
1 'polypeptide(L)'
;MSNIDWTKTVMNTFETYFGPYPFRNEKYGHMEFQAGGGMEHQTMSSMGGWSRGLIAHELTHQWFGDKITCGAWNDIWLNEGFATYGEHLANEKLLMSNTDF
;
A
#
# COMPACT_ATOMS: atom_id res chain seq x y z
N MET A 1 -2.78 -0.03 -17.13
CA MET A 1 -1.91 0.36 -15.99
C MET A 1 -1.75 1.88 -15.90
N SER A 2 -2.81 2.65 -15.64
CA SER A 2 -2.75 4.13 -15.75
C SER A 2 -2.02 4.85 -14.61
N ASN A 3 -1.84 4.23 -13.44
CA ASN A 3 -1.18 4.84 -12.29
C ASN A 3 0.02 4.05 -11.75
N ILE A 4 0.55 3.06 -12.49
CA ILE A 4 1.61 2.18 -11.97
C ILE A 4 2.86 2.95 -11.53
N ASP A 5 3.21 4.04 -12.22
CA ASP A 5 4.36 4.88 -11.87
C ASP A 5 4.18 5.62 -10.53
N TRP A 6 2.92 5.80 -10.09
CA TRP A 6 2.59 6.46 -8.82
C TRP A 6 3.14 5.70 -7.60
N THR A 7 3.34 4.39 -7.74
CA THR A 7 3.92 3.51 -6.72
C THR A 7 5.20 4.08 -6.09
N LYS A 8 6.11 4.62 -6.91
CA LYS A 8 7.38 5.19 -6.40
C LYS A 8 7.13 6.41 -5.52
N THR A 9 6.19 7.26 -5.92
CA THR A 9 5.81 8.45 -5.15
C THR A 9 5.21 8.07 -3.81
N VAL A 10 4.33 7.06 -3.78
CA VAL A 10 3.75 6.55 -2.54
C VAL A 10 4.81 5.92 -1.65
N MET A 11 5.67 5.06 -2.21
CA MET A 11 6.75 4.42 -1.46
C MET A 11 7.64 5.46 -0.75
N ASN A 12 8.06 6.51 -1.46
CA ASN A 12 8.85 7.59 -0.86
C ASN A 12 8.10 8.30 0.28
N THR A 13 6.80 8.48 0.12
CA THR A 13 5.94 9.09 1.14
C THR A 13 5.86 8.18 2.37
N PHE A 14 5.53 6.91 2.19
CA PHE A 14 5.46 5.93 3.27
C PHE A 14 6.79 5.74 3.98
N GLU A 15 7.92 5.79 3.27
CA GLU A 15 9.23 5.75 3.92
C GLU A 15 9.48 6.91 4.89
N THR A 16 8.83 8.06 4.67
CA THR A 16 8.91 9.22 5.57
C THR A 16 8.09 9.01 6.85
N TYR A 17 6.96 8.30 6.78
CA TYR A 17 6.02 8.17 7.90
C TYR A 17 6.09 6.81 8.63
N PHE A 18 6.35 5.72 7.90
CA PHE A 18 6.41 4.35 8.42
C PHE A 18 7.85 3.86 8.60
N GLY A 19 8.81 4.64 8.11
CA GLY A 19 10.23 4.28 8.10
C GLY A 19 10.60 3.42 6.88
N PRO A 20 11.85 2.95 6.81
CA PRO A 20 12.39 2.33 5.60
C PRO A 20 11.55 1.18 5.04
N TYR A 21 11.43 1.12 3.70
CA TYR A 21 10.78 -0.01 3.04
C TYR A 21 11.38 -1.33 3.55
N PRO A 22 10.56 -2.32 3.96
CA PRO A 22 11.09 -3.48 4.70
C PRO A 22 11.91 -4.45 3.84
N PHE A 23 11.62 -4.51 2.54
CA PHE A 23 12.17 -5.49 1.59
C PHE A 23 13.03 -4.83 0.51
N ARG A 24 13.86 -3.83 0.89
CA ARG A 24 14.66 -3.03 -0.05
C ARG A 24 15.63 -3.86 -0.91
N ASN A 25 16.07 -5.02 -0.43
CA ASN A 25 17.00 -5.88 -1.15
C ASN A 25 16.29 -6.69 -2.25
N GLU A 26 14.99 -6.93 -2.09
CA GLU A 26 14.13 -7.72 -2.94
C GLU A 26 13.40 -6.87 -4.00
N LYS A 27 13.32 -5.55 -3.77
CA LYS A 27 12.53 -4.57 -4.54
C LYS A 27 11.02 -4.81 -4.36
N TYR A 28 10.22 -4.05 -5.11
CA TYR A 28 8.76 -4.14 -5.11
C TYR A 28 8.27 -4.18 -6.56
N GLY A 29 7.27 -5.01 -6.81
CA GLY A 29 6.64 -5.19 -8.11
C GLY A 29 5.14 -5.39 -8.00
N HIS A 30 4.51 -5.63 -9.15
CA HIS A 30 3.08 -5.90 -9.25
C HIS A 30 2.84 -7.09 -10.17
N MET A 31 1.82 -7.88 -9.88
CA MET A 31 1.32 -8.95 -10.74
C MET A 31 -0.13 -8.64 -11.12
N GLU A 32 -0.40 -8.38 -12.39
CA GLU A 32 -1.77 -8.11 -12.86
C GLU A 32 -2.57 -9.43 -12.91
N PHE A 33 -3.79 -9.42 -12.39
CA PHE A 33 -4.69 -10.58 -12.42
C PHE A 33 -6.13 -10.16 -12.72
N GLN A 34 -7.00 -11.13 -13.00
CA GLN A 34 -8.35 -10.90 -13.52
C GLN A 34 -9.45 -10.80 -12.47
N ALA A 35 -9.15 -10.94 -11.18
CA ALA A 35 -10.14 -10.72 -10.12
C ALA A 35 -10.14 -9.27 -9.65
N GLY A 36 -11.16 -8.87 -8.89
CA GLY A 36 -11.23 -7.53 -8.31
C GLY A 36 -10.33 -7.38 -7.08
N GLY A 37 -10.07 -6.13 -6.70
CA GLY A 37 -9.26 -5.78 -5.52
C GLY A 37 -7.75 -5.97 -5.74
N GLY A 38 -7.06 -6.34 -4.68
CA GLY A 38 -5.64 -6.69 -4.69
C GLY A 38 -5.33 -7.74 -3.63
N MET A 39 -4.07 -8.17 -3.61
CA MET A 39 -3.52 -9.03 -2.56
C MET A 39 -2.06 -8.65 -2.35
N GLU A 40 -1.69 -8.48 -1.10
CA GLU A 40 -0.43 -7.91 -0.64
C GLU A 40 0.77 -8.85 -0.71
N HIS A 41 0.77 -9.84 -1.60
CA HIS A 41 1.86 -10.81 -1.71
C HIS A 41 3.22 -10.12 -1.63
N GLN A 42 3.99 -10.47 -0.60
CA GLN A 42 5.21 -9.79 -0.23
C GLN A 42 6.12 -9.52 -1.45
N THR A 43 6.55 -8.28 -1.61
CA THR A 43 7.38 -7.78 -2.73
C THR A 43 6.72 -7.79 -4.12
N MET A 44 5.52 -8.35 -4.30
CA MET A 44 4.83 -8.46 -5.58
C MET A 44 3.31 -8.47 -5.42
N SER A 45 2.72 -7.31 -5.11
CA SER A 45 1.27 -7.23 -4.90
C SER A 45 0.49 -7.62 -6.17
N SER A 46 -0.51 -8.48 -5.99
CA SER A 46 -1.44 -8.84 -7.05
C SER A 46 -2.45 -7.73 -7.24
N MET A 47 -2.58 -7.21 -8.45
CA MET A 47 -3.38 -6.03 -8.76
C MET A 47 -4.53 -6.38 -9.72
N GLY A 48 -5.77 -6.25 -9.24
CA GLY A 48 -7.00 -6.36 -10.04
C GLY A 48 -7.45 -5.02 -10.62
N GLY A 49 -6.81 -3.94 -10.19
CA GLY A 49 -7.05 -2.59 -10.65
C GLY A 49 -5.82 -1.70 -10.43
N TRP A 50 -5.88 -0.49 -10.98
CA TRP A 50 -4.77 0.47 -10.94
C TRP A 50 -5.22 1.84 -10.40
N SER A 51 -6.19 1.86 -9.49
CA SER A 51 -6.54 3.10 -8.78
C SER A 51 -5.38 3.48 -7.84
N ARG A 52 -5.23 4.79 -7.59
CA ARG A 52 -4.21 5.28 -6.67
C ARG A 52 -4.43 4.72 -5.26
N GLY A 53 -5.67 4.77 -4.76
CA GLY A 53 -6.02 4.19 -3.46
C GLY A 53 -5.61 2.72 -3.32
N LEU A 54 -5.94 1.88 -4.30
CA LEU A 54 -5.55 0.46 -4.28
C LEU A 54 -4.02 0.28 -4.29
N ILE A 55 -3.28 1.02 -5.13
CA ILE A 55 -1.80 0.97 -5.11
C ILE A 55 -1.26 1.34 -3.73
N ALA A 56 -1.82 2.36 -3.08
CA ALA A 56 -1.40 2.77 -1.74
C ALA A 56 -1.77 1.72 -0.68
N HIS A 57 -2.96 1.13 -0.75
CA HIS A 57 -3.42 0.08 0.17
C HIS A 57 -2.48 -1.14 0.11
N GLU A 58 -2.30 -1.71 -1.08
CA GLU A 58 -1.48 -2.91 -1.27
C GLU A 58 0.00 -2.68 -0.95
N LEU A 59 0.51 -1.47 -1.20
CA LEU A 59 1.89 -1.11 -0.84
C LEU A 59 2.05 -0.91 0.68
N THR A 60 1.03 -0.41 1.37
CA THR A 60 1.08 -0.22 2.84
C THR A 60 1.27 -1.55 3.55
N HIS A 61 0.69 -2.62 3.00
CA HIS A 61 0.80 -3.95 3.58
C HIS A 61 2.23 -4.47 3.72
N GLN A 62 3.16 -3.96 2.90
CA GLN A 62 4.58 -4.31 3.00
C GLN A 62 5.16 -3.95 4.39
N TRP A 63 4.64 -2.88 5.03
CA TRP A 63 4.95 -2.55 6.43
C TRP A 63 3.99 -3.24 7.41
N PHE A 64 2.69 -3.26 7.11
CA PHE A 64 1.63 -3.73 8.02
C PHE A 64 0.77 -4.82 7.37
N GLY A 65 1.04 -6.07 7.70
CA GLY A 65 0.51 -7.25 7.01
C GLY A 65 1.63 -8.24 6.77
N ASP A 66 2.71 -7.76 6.14
CA ASP A 66 3.88 -8.56 5.80
C ASP A 66 4.98 -8.47 6.87
N LYS A 67 5.51 -7.27 7.14
CA LYS A 67 6.58 -7.10 8.14
C LYS A 67 6.06 -7.20 9.57
N ILE A 68 4.96 -6.51 9.87
CA ILE A 68 4.26 -6.56 11.15
C ILE A 68 2.89 -7.14 10.88
N THR A 69 2.63 -8.35 11.37
CA THR A 69 1.40 -9.09 11.07
C THR A 69 0.58 -9.33 12.32
N CYS A 70 -0.74 -9.46 12.17
CA CYS A 70 -1.65 -9.82 13.25
C CYS A 70 -1.28 -11.18 13.86
N GLY A 71 -1.39 -11.30 15.20
CA GLY A 71 -1.08 -12.56 15.89
C GLY A 71 -2.12 -13.67 15.65
N ALA A 72 -3.36 -13.27 15.33
CA ALA A 72 -4.46 -14.18 15.01
C ALA A 72 -5.45 -13.49 14.05
N TRP A 73 -6.24 -14.29 13.31
CA TRP A 73 -7.16 -13.79 12.28
C TRP A 73 -8.31 -12.91 12.82
N ASN A 74 -8.70 -13.06 14.09
CA ASN A 74 -9.63 -12.13 14.72
C ASN A 74 -9.06 -10.71 14.84
N ASP A 75 -7.74 -10.56 14.75
CA ASP A 75 -7.02 -9.29 14.78
C ASP A 75 -6.64 -8.80 13.37
N ILE A 76 -7.23 -9.38 12.31
CA ILE A 76 -6.96 -8.98 10.91
C ILE A 76 -7.24 -7.50 10.63
N TRP A 77 -8.10 -6.89 11.44
CA TRP A 77 -8.37 -5.46 11.38
C TRP A 77 -7.11 -4.61 11.58
N LEU A 78 -6.07 -5.15 12.24
CA LEU A 78 -4.77 -4.49 12.34
C LEU A 78 -4.15 -4.37 10.95
N ASN A 79 -4.07 -5.45 10.18
CA ASN A 79 -3.49 -5.44 8.83
C ASN A 79 -4.29 -4.49 7.91
N GLU A 80 -5.60 -4.75 7.77
CA GLU A 80 -6.47 -3.99 6.86
C GLU A 80 -6.70 -2.54 7.29
N GLY A 81 -6.76 -2.29 8.60
CA GLY A 81 -6.94 -0.96 9.16
C GLY A 81 -5.73 -0.08 8.92
N PHE A 82 -4.51 -0.62 9.07
CA PHE A 82 -3.30 0.12 8.72
C PHE A 82 -3.17 0.32 7.20
N ALA A 83 -3.55 -0.66 6.38
CA ALA A 83 -3.57 -0.50 4.93
C ALA A 83 -4.54 0.61 4.47
N THR A 84 -5.74 0.63 5.04
CA THR A 84 -6.73 1.70 4.82
C THR A 84 -6.22 3.05 5.30
N TYR A 85 -5.54 3.10 6.46
CA TYR A 85 -4.90 4.32 6.94
C TYR A 85 -3.81 4.81 5.97
N GLY A 86 -3.02 3.91 5.39
CA GLY A 86 -2.01 4.24 4.38
C GLY A 86 -2.61 4.81 3.09
N GLU A 87 -3.77 4.30 2.65
CA GLU A 87 -4.54 4.92 1.56
C GLU A 87 -4.88 6.38 1.89
N HIS A 88 -5.45 6.63 3.07
CA HIS A 88 -5.82 7.99 3.49
C HIS A 88 -4.61 8.90 3.66
N LEU A 89 -3.51 8.40 4.21
CA LEU A 89 -2.26 9.14 4.33
C LEU A 89 -1.73 9.55 2.96
N ALA A 90 -1.74 8.63 1.98
CA ALA A 90 -1.32 8.95 0.61
C ALA A 90 -2.24 10.00 -0.02
N ASN A 91 -3.56 9.88 0.17
CA ASN A 91 -4.52 10.88 -0.29
C ASN A 91 -4.25 12.26 0.32
N GLU A 92 -4.10 12.34 1.64
CA GLU A 92 -3.84 13.58 2.37
C GLU A 92 -2.53 14.25 1.92
N LYS A 93 -1.46 13.49 1.76
CA LYS A 93 -0.12 14.04 1.50
C LYS A 93 0.18 14.27 0.02
N LEU A 94 -0.50 13.58 -0.89
CA LEU A 94 -0.16 13.61 -2.32
C LEU A 94 -1.26 14.15 -3.23
N LEU A 95 -2.52 14.11 -2.80
CA LEU A 95 -3.66 14.45 -3.65
C LEU A 95 -4.48 15.62 -3.13
N MET A 96 -4.57 15.79 -1.81
CA MET A 96 -5.31 16.88 -1.20
C MET A 96 -4.51 18.18 -1.21
N SER A 97 -5.23 19.27 -1.39
CA SER A 97 -4.75 20.64 -1.25
C SER A 97 -5.37 21.28 0.00
N ASN A 98 -4.84 22.45 0.41
CA ASN A 98 -5.37 23.19 1.56
C ASN A 98 -6.85 23.58 1.42
N THR A 99 -7.42 23.55 0.21
CA THR A 99 -8.84 23.85 -0.03
C THR A 99 -9.76 22.65 0.12
N ASP A 100 -9.21 21.45 0.26
CA ASP A 100 -9.96 20.20 0.46
C ASP A 100 -10.19 19.87 1.96
N PHE A 101 -9.80 20.79 2.84
CA PHE A 101 -9.97 20.76 4.30
C PHE A 101 -10.96 21.85 4.73
#